data_AF-A0A2V6PMG9-F1
#
_entry.id   AF-A0A2V6PMG9-F1
#
_cell.length_a   1.000
_cell.length_b   1.000
_cell.length_c   1.000
_cell.angle_alpha   90.00
_cell.angle_beta   90.00
_cell.angle_gamma   90.00
#
_symmetry.space_group_name_H-M   'P 1'
#
loop_
_entity.id
_entity.type
_entity.pdbx_description
1 polymer ?
#
loop_
_entity_poly.entity_id
_entity_poly.type
_entity_poly.pdbx_seq_one_letter_code
_entity_poly.pdbx_strand_id
1 'polypeptide(L)' 'LWLNSACDWGVSVPLNVPYTALEMKRRGWSAEDVDHVVYQNPLKFLSQCRKFKLPKG' A
#
# COMPACT_ATOMS: atom_id res chain seq x y z
N LEU A 1 -4.83 8.56 -0.80
CA LEU A 1 -5.48 7.28 -1.12
C LEU A 1 -4.46 6.16 -0.86
N TRP A 2 -4.84 5.06 -0.19
CA TRP A 2 -3.96 3.90 0.02
C TRP A 2 -4.77 2.59 -0.10
N LEU A 3 -4.09 1.45 -0.14
CA LEU A 3 -4.68 0.14 -0.29
C LEU A 3 -4.30 -0.80 0.87
N ASN A 4 -5.23 -1.66 1.26
CA ASN A 4 -5.04 -2.77 2.19
C ASN A 4 -5.64 -4.06 1.60
N SER A 5 -5.12 -5.21 2.02
CA SER A 5 -5.49 -6.53 1.46
C SER A 5 -6.76 -7.16 2.05
N ALA A 6 -7.42 -6.49 3.00
CA ALA A 6 -8.59 -6.99 3.70
C ALA A 6 -9.40 -5.81 4.25
N CYS A 7 -10.61 -5.58 3.73
CA CYS A 7 -11.40 -4.38 4.08
C CYS A 7 -12.86 -4.68 4.45
N ASP A 8 -13.28 -5.93 4.37
CA ASP A 8 -14.69 -6.31 4.31
C ASP A 8 -14.96 -7.69 4.92
N TRP A 9 -14.34 -8.04 6.06
CA TRP A 9 -14.59 -9.28 6.84
C TRP A 9 -14.54 -10.62 6.06
N GLY A 10 -14.20 -10.60 4.77
CA GLY A 10 -14.07 -11.74 3.89
C GLY A 10 -12.65 -12.31 3.88
N VAL A 11 -12.41 -13.26 2.97
CA VAL A 11 -11.11 -13.91 2.84
C VAL A 11 -10.07 -12.87 2.44
N SER A 12 -9.13 -12.64 3.33
CA SER A 12 -7.97 -11.79 3.06
C SER A 12 -7.07 -12.49 2.04
N VAL A 13 -6.73 -11.80 0.95
CA VAL A 13 -5.74 -12.28 -0.02
C VAL A 13 -4.46 -11.48 0.19
N PRO A 14 -3.41 -12.06 0.81
CA PRO A 14 -2.18 -11.33 1.15
C PRO A 14 -1.51 -10.65 -0.05
N LEU A 15 -1.74 -11.17 -1.25
CA LEU A 15 -1.14 -10.70 -2.50
C LEU A 15 -1.96 -9.62 -3.23
N ASN A 16 -3.09 -9.16 -2.69
CA ASN A 16 -3.88 -8.13 -3.35
C ASN A 16 -3.14 -6.80 -3.51
N VAL A 17 -2.26 -6.44 -2.56
CA VAL A 17 -1.44 -5.23 -2.68
C VAL A 17 -0.47 -5.32 -3.87
N PRO A 18 0.39 -6.36 -3.99
CA PRO A 18 1.27 -6.48 -5.15
C PRO A 18 0.51 -6.70 -6.47
N TYR A 19 -0.61 -7.44 -6.49
CA TYR A 19 -1.42 -7.59 -7.70
C TYR A 19 -2.01 -6.27 -8.18
N THR A 20 -2.47 -5.43 -7.25
CA THR A 20 -2.96 -4.09 -7.60
C THR A 20 -1.85 -3.22 -8.17
N ALA A 21 -0.64 -3.27 -7.60
CA ALA A 21 0.52 -2.55 -8.12
C ALA A 21 0.86 -2.96 -9.58
N LEU A 22 0.78 -4.26 -9.89
CA LEU A 22 0.97 -4.76 -11.26
C LEU A 22 -0.12 -4.26 -12.22
N GLU A 23 -1.38 -4.28 -11.78
CA GLU A 23 -2.50 -3.80 -12.59
C GLU A 23 -2.42 -2.28 -12.82
N MET A 24 -2.02 -1.49 -11.82
CA MET A 24 -1.76 -0.06 -11.97
C MET A 24 -0.70 0.21 -13.04
N LYS A 25 0.42 -0.52 -13.01
CA LYS A 25 1.47 -0.42 -14.05
C LYS A 25 0.93 -0.81 -15.43
N ARG A 26 0.16 -1.90 -15.52
CA ARG A 26 -0.48 -2.34 -16.77
C ARG A 26 -1.42 -1.28 -17.35
N ARG A 27 -2.05 -0.47 -16.50
CA ARG A 27 -2.93 0.65 -16.87
C ARG A 27 -2.19 1.96 -17.14
N GLY A 28 -0.85 1.96 -17.14
CA GLY A 28 -0.04 3.13 -17.49
C GLY A 28 0.18 4.13 -16.35
N TRP A 29 -0.06 3.72 -15.09
CA TRP A 29 0.29 4.57 -13.95
C TRP A 29 1.80 4.69 -13.81
N SER A 30 2.27 5.86 -13.36
CA SER A 30 3.70 6.07 -13.14
C SER A 30 4.21 5.23 -11.97
N ALA A 31 5.51 4.96 -11.94
CA ALA A 31 6.14 4.29 -10.80
C ALA A 31 5.96 5.09 -9.50
N GLU A 32 5.99 6.42 -9.59
CA GLU A 32 5.75 7.34 -8.47
C GLU A 32 4.34 7.17 -7.90
N ASP A 33 3.31 7.11 -8.74
CA ASP A 33 1.93 6.94 -8.30
C ASP A 33 1.72 5.60 -7.61
N VAL A 34 2.32 4.54 -8.14
CA VAL A 34 2.28 3.19 -7.54
C VAL A 34 2.97 3.20 -6.17
N ASP A 35 4.15 3.80 -6.06
CA ASP A 35 4.87 3.93 -4.79
C ASP A 35 4.06 4.73 -3.76
N HIS A 36 3.40 5.81 -4.20
CA HIS A 36 2.52 6.58 -3.33
C HIS A 36 1.39 5.74 -2.76
N VAL A 37 0.67 4.99 -3.58
CA VAL A 37 -0.48 4.19 -3.12
C VAL A 37 -0.04 3.01 -2.25
N VAL A 38 1.05 2.33 -2.61
CA VAL A 38 1.50 1.09 -1.97
C VAL A 38 2.30 1.35 -0.70
N TYR A 39 3.10 2.44 -0.64
CA TYR A 39 4.06 2.66 0.43
C TYR A 39 4.01 4.07 1.03
N GLN A 40 4.18 5.14 0.25
CA GLN A 40 4.38 6.48 0.83
C GLN A 40 3.16 7.03 1.55
N ASN A 41 1.96 6.89 0.97
CA ASN A 41 0.73 7.30 1.62
C ASN A 41 0.51 6.52 2.94
N PRO A 42 0.66 5.18 2.96
CA PRO A 42 0.67 4.44 4.21
C PRO A 42 1.65 4.91 5.25
N LEU A 43 2.90 5.08 4.82
CA LEU A 43 3.96 5.49 5.69
C LEU A 43 3.64 6.85 6.32
N LYS A 44 3.23 7.82 5.51
CA LYS A 44 2.88 9.18 5.96
C LYS A 44 1.71 9.17 6.96
N PHE A 45 0.69 8.36 6.72
CA PHE A 45 -0.45 8.26 7.63
C PHE A 45 -0.08 7.57 8.95
N LEU A 46 0.53 6.39 8.88
CA LEU A 46 0.89 5.60 10.06
C LEU A 46 1.95 6.27 10.93
N SER A 47 2.86 7.04 10.33
CA SER A 47 3.92 7.78 11.04
C SER A 47 3.39 8.88 11.96
N GLN A 48 2.11 9.27 11.83
CA GLN A 48 1.47 10.19 12.79
C GLN A 48 1.32 9.56 14.18
N CYS A 49 1.34 8.22 14.27
CA CYS A 49 1.33 7.51 15.54
C CYS A 49 2.74 7.38 16.11
N ARG A 50 2.99 7.95 17.30
CA ARG A 50 4.30 7.86 17.99
C ARG A 50 4.79 6.43 18.23
N LYS A 51 3.89 5.45 18.27
CA LYS A 51 4.23 4.03 18.46
C LYS A 51 4.65 3.34 17.15
N PHE A 52 4.30 3.91 16.00
CA PHE A 52 4.71 3.37 14.71
C PHE A 52 6.20 3.67 14.48
N LYS A 53 6.97 2.61 14.25
CA LYS A 53 8.42 2.69 13.99
C LYS A 53 8.71 1.88 12.74
N LEU A 54 9.49 2.47 11.83
CA LEU A 54 10.01 1.72 10.69
C LEU A 54 10.98 0.62 11.18
N PRO A 55 11.03 -0.54 10.51
CA PRO A 55 12.09 -1.51 10.72
C PRO A 55 13.45 -0.84 10.54
N LYS A 56 14.40 -1.14 11.42
CA LYS A 56 15.80 -0.80 11.15
C LYS A 56 16.28 -1.80 10.10
N GLY A 57 16.77 -1.28 8.97
CA GLY A 57 17.41 -2.09 7.93
C GLY A 57 18.67 -2.77 8.41
#